data_AF-A0A7C1EME0-F1
#
_entry.id   AF-A0A7C1EME0-F1
#
_cell.length_a   1.000
_cell.length_b   1.000
_cell.length_c   1.000
_cell.angle_alpha   90.00
_cell.angle_beta   90.00
_cell.angle_gamma   90.00
#
_symmetry.space_group_name_H-M   'P 1'
#
loop_
_entity.id
_entity.type
_entity.pdbx_description
1 polymer ?
#
loop_
_entity_poly.entity_id
_entity_poly.type
_entity_poly.pdbx_seq_one_letter_code
_entity_poly.pdbx_strand_id
1 'polypeptide(L)'
;MLYWLHMLATVTWVGSLVAISVLVLPASARTLKLPDRLGFIAALQKRLEPLAWFSMGLLAVTGLFQMSLNEHYNGFLSISTQWSIAMLVKHSLSLLMAVLSAILTW
;
A
#
# COMPACT_ATOMS: atom_id res chain seq x y z
N MET A 1 11.31 15.26 -6.96
CA MET A 1 9.87 15.02 -7.23
C MET A 1 9.47 13.56 -7.06
N LEU A 2 10.11 12.58 -7.71
CA LEU A 2 9.79 11.14 -7.58
C LEU A 2 9.76 10.63 -6.12
N TYR A 3 10.76 10.97 -5.31
CA TYR A 3 10.80 10.60 -3.89
C TYR A 3 9.61 11.16 -3.09
N TRP A 4 9.25 12.41 -3.34
CA TRP A 4 8.11 13.05 -2.68
C TRP A 4 6.79 12.37 -3.05
N LEU A 5 6.58 12.08 -4.35
CA LEU A 5 5.38 11.37 -4.81
C LEU A 5 5.27 9.96 -4.22
N HIS A 6 6.40 9.23 -4.17
CA HIS A 6 6.43 7.92 -3.54
C HIS A 6 6.07 8.00 -2.06
N MET A 7 6.65 8.94 -1.32
CA MET A 7 6.33 9.13 0.10
C MET A 7 4.87 9.54 0.31
N LEU A 8 4.32 10.41 -0.53
CA LEU A 8 2.91 10.77 -0.48
C LEU A 8 2.01 9.54 -0.70
N ALA A 9 2.33 8.69 -1.66
CA ALA A 9 1.60 7.43 -1.89
C ALA A 9 1.74 6.47 -0.70
N THR A 10 2.93 6.35 -0.11
CA THR A 10 3.17 5.52 1.09
C THR A 10 2.31 6.02 2.25
N VAL A 11 2.34 7.32 2.54
CA VAL A 11 1.59 7.92 3.64
C VAL A 11 0.09 7.80 3.41
N THR A 12 -0.38 8.02 2.18
CA THR A 12 -1.80 7.90 1.85
C THR A 12 -2.28 6.46 2.00
N TRP A 13 -1.54 5.49 1.48
CA TRP A 13 -1.91 4.09 1.54
C TRP A 13 -1.79 3.52 2.96
N VAL A 14 -0.60 3.58 3.58
CA VAL A 14 -0.37 3.04 4.91
C VAL A 14 -1.14 3.84 5.97
N GLY A 15 -1.18 5.17 5.85
CA GLY A 15 -1.89 6.03 6.80
C GLY A 15 -3.39 5.80 6.79
N SER A 16 -4.01 5.54 5.64
CA SER A 16 -5.44 5.19 5.59
C SER A 16 -5.72 3.83 6.25
N LEU A 17 -4.88 2.82 6.03
CA LEU A 17 -5.00 1.51 6.71
C LEU A 17 -4.90 1.66 8.23
N VAL A 18 -3.88 2.38 8.71
CA VAL A 18 -3.71 2.65 10.14
C VAL A 18 -4.90 3.42 10.72
N ALA A 19 -5.36 4.46 10.03
CA ALA A 19 -6.50 5.25 10.47
C ALA A 19 -7.77 4.40 10.56
N ILE A 20 -8.03 3.54 9.56
CA ILE A 20 -9.18 2.64 9.58
C ILE A 20 -9.08 1.68 10.77
N SER A 21 -7.96 0.98 10.91
CA SER A 21 -7.78 -0.08 11.91
C SER A 21 -7.78 0.45 13.34
N VAL A 22 -7.10 1.57 13.60
CA VAL A 22 -6.87 2.09 14.95
C VAL A 22 -7.95 3.07 15.39
N LEU A 23 -8.54 3.84 14.47
CA LEU A 23 -9.49 4.90 14.81
C LEU A 23 -10.90 4.55 14.36
N VAL A 24 -11.11 4.28 13.07
CA VAL A 24 -12.45 4.21 12.48
C VAL A 24 -13.21 2.93 12.89
N LEU A 25 -12.57 1.77 12.80
CA LEU A 25 -13.19 0.51 13.19
C LEU A 25 -13.59 0.45 14.67
N PRO A 26 -12.74 0.83 15.65
CA PRO A 26 -13.16 0.84 17.05
C PRO A 26 -14.17 1.92 17.37
N ALA A 27 -14.08 3.12 16.76
CA ALA A 27 -15.07 4.17 16.96
C ALA A 27 -16.45 3.73 16.45
N SER A 28 -16.53 3.18 15.23
CA SER A 28 -17.79 2.70 14.65
C SER A 28 -18.39 1.53 15.44
N ALA A 29 -17.56 0.64 16.00
CA ALA A 29 -18.01 -0.46 16.85
C ALA A 29 -18.68 0.02 18.15
N ARG A 30 -18.26 1.17 18.68
CA ARG A 30 -18.77 1.72 19.94
C ARG A 30 -20.02 2.58 19.75
N THR A 31 -20.17 3.21 18.59
CA THR A 31 -21.21 4.23 18.36
C THR A 31 -22.35 3.78 17.46
N LEU A 32 -22.14 2.80 16.58
CA LEU A 32 -23.13 2.37 15.60
C LEU A 32 -23.69 0.98 15.93
N LYS A 33 -24.99 0.80 15.66
CA LYS A 33 -25.62 -0.53 15.65
C LYS A 33 -25.10 -1.32 14.45
N LEU A 34 -25.15 -2.66 14.54
CA LEU A 34 -24.61 -3.56 13.52
C LEU A 34 -25.04 -3.23 12.06
N PRO A 35 -26.34 -3.02 11.74
CA PRO A 35 -26.74 -2.71 10.36
C PRO A 35 -26.16 -1.38 9.86
N ASP A 36 -26.16 -0.34 10.69
CA ASP A 36 -25.63 0.99 10.32
C ASP A 36 -24.10 0.96 10.18
N ARG A 37 -23.44 0.16 11.03
CA ARG A 37 -21.99 -0.05 10.98
C ARG A 37 -21.55 -0.69 9.67
N LEU A 38 -22.27 -1.70 9.20
CA LEU A 38 -21.97 -2.36 7.92
C LEU A 38 -22.12 -1.39 6.74
N GLY A 39 -23.22 -0.61 6.71
CA GLY A 39 -23.43 0.41 5.69
C GLY A 39 -22.34 1.48 5.68
N PHE A 40 -21.93 1.94 6.86
CA PHE A 40 -20.84 2.90 7.02
C PHE A 40 -19.49 2.36 6.51
N ILE A 41 -19.13 1.13 6.90
CA ILE A 41 -17.87 0.50 6.46
C ILE A 41 -17.86 0.30 4.95
N ALA A 42 -18.97 -0.19 4.37
CA ALA A 42 -19.07 -0.38 2.92
C ALA A 42 -18.92 0.96 2.15
N ALA A 43 -19.57 2.03 2.62
CA ALA A 43 -19.44 3.35 2.02
C ALA A 43 -18.02 3.92 2.14
N LEU A 44 -17.33 3.66 3.25
CA LEU A 44 -15.95 4.05 3.47
C LEU A 44 -15.00 3.29 2.53
N GLN A 45 -15.14 1.96 2.46
CA GLN A 45 -14.34 1.11 1.57
C GLN A 45 -14.46 1.55 0.11
N LYS A 46 -15.69 1.81 -0.37
CA LYS A 46 -15.94 2.28 -1.75
C LYS A 46 -15.19 3.58 -2.11
N ARG A 47 -14.92 4.44 -1.12
CA ARG A 47 -14.18 5.70 -1.33
C ARG A 47 -12.67 5.51 -1.25
N LEU A 48 -12.21 4.61 -0.39
CA LEU A 48 -10.78 4.38 -0.15
C LEU A 48 -10.16 3.42 -1.16
N GLU A 49 -10.94 2.49 -1.70
CA GLU A 49 -10.45 1.49 -2.65
C GLU A 49 -9.79 2.13 -3.89
N PRO A 50 -10.40 3.09 -4.61
CA PRO A 50 -9.74 3.74 -5.75
C PRO A 50 -8.44 4.45 -5.36
N LEU A 51 -8.41 5.06 -4.17
CA LEU A 51 -7.24 5.75 -3.66
C LEU A 51 -6.11 4.78 -3.30
N ALA A 52 -6.46 3.62 -2.74
CA ALA A 52 -5.52 2.55 -2.44
C ALA A 52 -4.90 2.00 -3.74
N TRP A 53 -5.71 1.66 -4.74
CA TRP A 53 -5.22 1.18 -6.03
C TRP A 53 -4.34 2.20 -6.74
N PHE A 54 -4.74 3.47 -6.75
CA PHE A 54 -3.93 4.54 -7.31
C PHE A 54 -2.59 4.68 -6.59
N SER A 55 -2.60 4.65 -5.25
CA SER A 55 -1.38 4.74 -4.44
C SER A 55 -0.46 3.56 -4.68
N MET A 56 -0.99 2.33 -4.78
CA MET A 56 -0.21 1.13 -5.06
C MET A 56 0.44 1.17 -6.45
N GLY A 57 -0.31 1.61 -7.48
CA GLY A 57 0.25 1.84 -8.81
C GLY A 57 1.37 2.88 -8.79
N LEU A 58 1.16 4.01 -8.09
CA LEU A 58 2.18 5.05 -7.98
C LEU A 58 3.42 4.55 -7.24
N LEU A 59 3.27 3.78 -6.16
CA LEU A 59 4.37 3.17 -5.41
C LEU A 59 5.18 2.19 -6.27
N ALA A 60 4.50 1.35 -7.06
CA ALA A 60 5.17 0.42 -7.96
C ALA A 60 6.03 1.17 -8.99
N VAL A 61 5.43 2.14 -9.69
CA VAL A 61 6.15 2.93 -10.71
C VAL A 61 7.31 3.70 -10.09
N THR A 62 7.03 4.52 -9.08
CA THR A 62 8.06 5.38 -8.47
C THR A 62 9.13 4.58 -7.72
N GLY A 63 8.79 3.42 -7.15
CA GLY A 63 9.73 2.53 -6.48
C GLY A 63 10.72 1.89 -7.45
N LEU A 64 10.25 1.42 -8.61
CA LEU A 64 11.11 0.87 -9.66
C LEU A 64 12.07 1.94 -10.22
N PHE A 65 11.58 3.17 -10.44
CA PHE A 65 12.44 4.30 -10.84
C PHE A 65 13.48 4.68 -9.77
N GLN A 66 13.11 4.70 -8.49
CA GLN A 66 14.09 4.96 -7.42
C GLN A 66 15.16 3.87 -7.33
N MET A 67 14.77 2.61 -7.54
CA MET A 67 15.71 1.49 -7.58
C MET A 67 16.70 1.63 -8.75
N SER A 68 16.21 1.97 -9.96
CA SER A 68 17.08 2.08 -11.14
C SER A 68 18.09 3.22 -11.08
N LEU A 69 17.83 4.22 -10.22
CA LEU A 69 18.72 5.36 -9.98
C LEU A 69 19.70 5.13 -8.82
N ASN A 70 19.65 3.97 -8.15
CA ASN A 70 20.52 3.69 -7.02
C ASN A 70 21.89 3.17 -7.49
N GLU A 71 22.96 3.65 -6.87
CA GLU A 71 24.35 3.23 -7.17
C GLU A 71 24.59 1.72 -6.96
N HIS A 72 23.83 1.10 -6.07
CA HIS A 72 23.93 -0.33 -5.77
C HIS A 72 23.10 -1.20 -6.74
N TYR A 73 22.41 -0.58 -7.71
CA TYR A 73 21.61 -1.30 -8.69
C TYR A 73 22.48 -2.00 -9.73
N ASN A 74 22.59 -3.32 -9.58
CA ASN A 74 23.40 -4.18 -10.44
C ASN A 74 22.57 -4.93 -11.51
N GLY A 75 21.39 -4.41 -11.87
CA GLY A 75 20.52 -5.01 -12.89
C GLY A 75 19.32 -5.80 -12.35
N PHE A 76 18.44 -6.22 -13.27
CA PHE A 76 17.18 -6.89 -12.94
C PHE A 76 17.42 -8.31 -12.41
N LEU A 77 16.81 -8.65 -11.26
CA LEU A 77 16.97 -9.92 -10.55
C LEU A 77 18.42 -10.27 -10.16
N SER A 78 19.30 -9.27 -10.08
CA SER A 78 20.62 -9.48 -9.49
C SER A 78 20.47 -9.80 -7.99
N ILE A 79 21.12 -10.86 -7.53
CA ILE A 79 21.18 -11.27 -6.12
C ILE A 79 22.62 -11.24 -5.58
N SER A 80 23.49 -10.48 -6.25
CA SER A 80 24.92 -10.45 -5.97
C SER A 80 25.30 -9.71 -4.68
N THR A 81 24.40 -8.87 -4.15
CA THR A 81 24.67 -8.06 -2.96
C THR A 81 23.52 -8.15 -1.95
N GLN A 82 23.82 -7.86 -0.68
CA GLN A 82 22.81 -7.74 0.37
C GLN A 82 21.74 -6.70 0.03
N TRP A 83 22.12 -5.59 -0.61
CA TRP A 83 21.17 -4.57 -1.07
C TRP A 83 20.20 -5.13 -2.11
N SER A 84 20.71 -5.89 -3.09
CA SER A 84 19.86 -6.46 -4.14
C SER A 84 18.90 -7.53 -3.61
N ILE A 85 19.35 -8.36 -2.66
CA ILE A 85 18.48 -9.32 -1.96
C ILE A 85 17.40 -8.59 -1.15
N ALA A 86 17.78 -7.55 -0.40
CA ALA A 86 16.82 -6.76 0.38
C ALA A 86 15.77 -6.09 -0.52
N MET A 87 16.18 -5.55 -1.68
CA MET A 87 15.26 -4.99 -2.66
C MET A 87 14.34 -6.06 -3.24
N LEU A 88 14.86 -7.25 -3.60
CA LEU A 88 14.04 -8.34 -4.11
C LEU A 88 12.96 -8.76 -3.09
N VAL A 89 13.37 -9.03 -1.84
CA VAL A 89 12.46 -9.40 -0.75
C VAL A 89 11.37 -8.34 -0.56
N LYS A 90 11.76 -7.07 -0.51
CA LYS A 90 10.81 -5.96 -0.38
C LYS A 90 9.76 -5.97 -1.49
N HIS A 91 10.17 -6.06 -2.76
CA HIS A 91 9.24 -6.04 -3.89
C HIS A 91 8.37 -7.30 -3.93
N SER A 92 8.91 -8.47 -3.61
CA SER A 92 8.13 -9.72 -3.49
C SER A 92 7.03 -9.61 -2.43
N LEU A 93 7.35 -9.05 -1.26
CA LEU A 93 6.37 -8.81 -0.21
C LEU A 93 5.32 -7.77 -0.63
N SER A 94 5.73 -6.66 -1.26
CA SER A 94 4.80 -5.66 -1.78
C SER A 94 3.85 -6.24 -2.85
N LEU A 95 4.37 -7.08 -3.74
CA LEU A 95 3.56 -7.77 -4.76
C LEU A 95 2.58 -8.75 -4.11
N LEU A 96 3.03 -9.53 -3.14
CA LEU A 96 2.16 -10.44 -2.39
C LEU A 96 1.03 -9.68 -1.71
N MET A 97 1.33 -8.57 -1.04
CA MET A 97 0.31 -7.73 -0.41
C MET A 97 -0.68 -7.17 -1.45
N ALA A 98 -0.20 -6.75 -2.63
CA ALA A 98 -1.05 -6.27 -3.71
C ALA A 98 -2.00 -7.35 -4.25
N VAL A 99 -1.49 -8.56 -4.47
CA VAL A 99 -2.29 -9.71 -4.94
C VAL A 99 -3.34 -10.10 -3.89
N LEU A 100 -2.96 -10.18 -2.62
CA LEU A 100 -3.91 -10.45 -1.54
C LEU A 100 -4.99 -9.37 -1.46
N SER A 101 -4.62 -8.10 -1.63
CA SER A 101 -5.56 -6.99 -1.66
C SER A 101 -6.53 -7.10 -2.85
N ALA A 102 -6.03 -7.50 -4.03
CA ALA A 102 -6.86 -7.76 -5.21
C ALA A 102 -7.91 -8.83 -4.93
N ILE A 103 -7.47 -9.98 -4.39
CA ILE A 103 -8.32 -11.14 -4.09
C ILE A 103 -9.37 -10.82 -3.01
N LEU A 104 -9.02 -10.00 -2.02
CA LEU A 104 -9.94 -9.66 -0.93
C LEU A 104 -10.96 -8.59 -1.32
N THR A 105 -10.68 -7.82 -2.37
CA THR A 105 -11.53 -6.69 -2.79
C THR A 105 -12.47 -7.06 -3.95
N TRP A 106 -12.13 -8.10 -4.71
CA TRP A 106 -12.91 -8.64 -5.84
C TRP A 106 -13.70 -9.89 -5.42
#